data_AF-A0AAQ3LEB1-F1
#
_entry.id   AF-A0AAQ3LEB1-F1
#
_cell.length_a   1.000
_cell.length_b   1.000
_cell.length_c   1.000
_cell.angle_alpha   90.00
_cell.angle_beta   90.00
_cell.angle_gamma   90.00
#
_symmetry.space_group_name_H-M   'P 1'
#
loop_
_entity.id
_entity.type
_entity.pdbx_description
1 polymer ?
#
loop_
_entity_poly.entity_id
_entity_poly.type
_entity_poly.pdbx_seq_one_letter_code
_entity_poly.pdbx_strand_id
1 'polypeptide(L)'
;MQGTNVLFGQIAVVIGIVIAGVWGATQWTAATLGYQVRLGSPWFDLLGVPVYHPWRLFEWWFFFDAYAPHVFDTGGAIAGGSGLFALLVAIAMSVWRSRQSRLVTTYGSARWADAVDIRKAGLTLPAGVFLGQHDDQYLRHEGPEHVLSFAPTRSGKGVGLVVPTLLSWPASAVIHDIKGENWKITAGWRSRFSHCLLFNPTDRQSAAYNPLLEVRRGAHEVRDVQNIADILVDPEGALEKRNHWEKTSHALLVGAILHVLYAGEDKTLRGVANFLSDPACPFELTLHRMMTTKHLGDAPHPVVASAARGCKPEPQKFPSP
;
A
#
# COMPACT_ATOMS: atom_id res chain seq x y z
N MET A 1 -24.41 25.24 6.00
CA MET A 1 -25.19 25.92 4.96
C MET A 1 -24.42 25.84 3.66
N GLN A 2 -24.78 24.89 2.80
CA GLN A 2 -24.16 24.70 1.49
C GLN A 2 -24.59 25.86 0.58
N GLY A 3 -23.64 26.67 0.13
CA GLY A 3 -23.90 27.61 -0.95
C GLY A 3 -24.33 26.82 -2.19
N THR A 4 -25.57 27.03 -2.61
CA THR A 4 -26.06 26.67 -3.93
C THR A 4 -25.02 27.16 -4.93
N ASN A 5 -24.34 26.22 -5.62
CA ASN A 5 -23.43 26.55 -6.71
C ASN A 5 -24.24 27.14 -7.87
N VAL A 6 -24.55 28.42 -7.77
CA VAL A 6 -25.27 29.18 -8.79
C VAL A 6 -24.47 29.06 -10.10
N LEU A 7 -25.19 28.76 -11.18
CA LEU A 7 -24.65 28.38 -12.49
C LEU A 7 -24.06 29.57 -13.26
N PHE A 8 -23.34 30.47 -12.59
CA PHE A 8 -22.87 31.74 -13.16
C PHE A 8 -22.08 31.54 -14.47
N GLY A 9 -21.24 30.51 -14.57
CA GLY A 9 -20.49 30.21 -15.79
C GLY A 9 -21.37 29.77 -16.96
N GLN A 10 -22.31 28.85 -16.74
CA GLN A 10 -23.23 28.38 -17.80
C GLN A 10 -24.19 29.49 -18.23
N ILE A 11 -24.70 30.26 -17.26
CA ILE A 11 -25.57 31.41 -17.49
C ILE A 11 -24.82 32.47 -18.33
N ALA A 12 -23.57 32.78 -17.98
CA ALA A 12 -22.75 33.73 -18.74
C ALA A 12 -22.51 33.30 -20.19
N VAL A 13 -22.22 32.00 -20.42
CA VAL A 13 -22.04 31.46 -21.78
C VAL A 13 -23.32 31.56 -22.61
N VAL A 14 -24.47 31.16 -22.04
CA VAL A 14 -25.77 31.20 -22.74
C VAL A 14 -26.16 32.65 -23.07
N ILE A 15 -26.06 33.55 -22.09
CA ILE A 15 -26.34 34.98 -22.29
C ILE A 15 -25.39 35.58 -23.33
N GLY A 16 -24.10 35.23 -23.29
CA GLY A 16 -23.10 35.68 -24.25
C GLY A 16 -23.43 35.26 -25.68
N ILE A 17 -23.86 34.00 -25.90
CA ILE A 17 -24.26 33.50 -27.22
C ILE A 17 -25.47 34.28 -27.75
N VAL A 18 -26.49 34.50 -26.91
CA VAL A 18 -27.71 35.22 -27.32
C VAL A 18 -27.39 36.68 -27.66
N ILE A 19 -26.60 37.37 -26.81
CA ILE A 19 -26.20 38.76 -27.07
C ILE A 19 -25.37 38.85 -28.35
N ALA A 20 -24.40 37.96 -28.55
CA ALA A 20 -23.56 37.95 -29.75
C ALA A 20 -24.37 37.66 -31.02
N GLY A 21 -25.33 36.73 -30.95
CA GLY A 21 -26.20 36.40 -32.08
C GLY A 21 -27.15 37.54 -32.45
N VAL A 22 -27.78 38.18 -31.46
CA VAL A 22 -28.63 39.35 -31.66
C VAL A 22 -27.82 40.55 -32.18
N TRP A 23 -26.60 40.74 -31.68
CA TRP A 23 -25.71 41.79 -32.16
C TRP A 23 -25.24 41.54 -33.59
N GLY A 24 -24.88 40.30 -33.91
CA GLY A 24 -24.53 39.86 -35.26
C GLY A 24 -25.69 40.06 -36.24
N ALA A 25 -26.91 39.70 -35.84
CA ALA A 25 -28.12 39.95 -36.62
C ALA A 25 -28.35 41.45 -36.88
N THR A 26 -28.08 42.29 -35.88
CA THR A 26 -28.17 43.76 -36.01
C THR A 26 -27.14 44.28 -37.02
N GLN A 27 -25.87 43.89 -36.89
CA GLN A 27 -24.82 44.35 -37.82
C GLN A 27 -25.08 43.84 -39.24
N TRP A 28 -25.52 42.59 -39.39
CA TRP A 28 -25.88 42.01 -40.67
C TRP A 28 -27.03 42.78 -41.34
N THR A 29 -28.06 43.14 -40.58
CA THR A 29 -29.20 43.95 -41.05
C THR A 29 -28.75 45.35 -41.46
N ALA A 30 -27.91 46.01 -40.65
CA ALA A 30 -27.35 47.33 -40.97
C ALA A 30 -26.48 47.31 -42.24
N ALA A 31 -25.64 46.28 -42.39
CA ALA A 31 -24.80 46.10 -43.57
C ALA A 31 -25.63 45.85 -44.83
N THR A 32 -26.67 45.02 -44.73
CA THR A 32 -27.55 44.67 -45.86
C THR A 32 -28.38 45.89 -46.32
N LEU A 33 -28.75 46.78 -45.39
CA LEU A 33 -29.42 48.04 -45.70
C LEU A 33 -28.44 49.16 -46.12
N GLY A 34 -27.12 48.90 -46.12
CA GLY A 34 -26.11 49.85 -46.56
C GLY A 34 -25.85 51.01 -45.60
N TYR A 35 -26.03 50.81 -44.29
CA TYR A 35 -25.74 51.80 -43.25
C TYR A 35 -26.43 53.16 -43.46
N GLN A 36 -27.69 53.14 -43.89
CA GLN A 36 -28.46 54.35 -44.15
C GLN A 36 -28.61 55.22 -42.91
N VAL A 37 -28.58 56.55 -43.12
CA VAL A 37 -28.76 57.56 -42.05
C VAL A 37 -30.07 57.36 -41.26
N ARG A 38 -31.10 56.79 -41.89
CA ARG A 38 -32.40 56.49 -41.26
C ARG A 38 -32.34 55.41 -40.17
N LEU A 39 -31.28 54.60 -40.13
CA LEU A 39 -31.03 53.63 -39.06
C LEU A 39 -30.57 54.28 -37.76
N GLY A 40 -30.30 55.60 -37.79
CA GLY A 40 -29.83 56.39 -36.65
C GLY A 40 -28.31 56.43 -36.55
N SER A 41 -27.81 57.08 -35.49
CA SER A 41 -26.38 57.17 -35.23
C SER A 41 -25.80 55.82 -34.78
N PRO A 42 -24.63 55.42 -35.31
CA PRO A 42 -23.92 54.26 -34.79
C PRO A 42 -23.48 54.51 -33.35
N TRP A 43 -23.26 53.42 -32.61
CA TRP A 43 -22.71 53.47 -31.26
C TRP A 43 -21.23 53.89 -31.30
N PHE A 44 -20.47 53.33 -32.24
CA PHE A 44 -19.10 53.71 -32.56
C PHE A 44 -18.74 53.23 -33.97
N ASP A 45 -17.65 53.75 -34.52
CA ASP A 45 -17.09 53.27 -35.78
C ASP A 45 -15.88 52.38 -35.51
N LEU A 46 -15.85 51.22 -36.16
CA LEU A 46 -14.75 50.26 -36.08
C LEU A 46 -14.18 50.04 -37.48
N LEU A 47 -12.94 50.48 -37.71
CA LEU A 47 -12.25 50.33 -39.01
C LEU A 47 -13.06 50.84 -40.21
N GLY A 48 -13.83 51.91 -40.01
CA GLY A 48 -14.70 52.51 -41.04
C GLY A 48 -16.06 51.83 -41.20
N VAL A 49 -16.41 50.86 -40.34
CA VAL A 49 -17.72 50.21 -40.31
C VAL A 49 -18.54 50.73 -39.11
N PRO A 50 -19.74 51.29 -39.34
CA PRO A 50 -20.61 51.74 -38.26
C PRO A 50 -21.15 50.56 -37.44
N VAL A 51 -20.90 50.56 -36.12
CA VAL A 51 -21.35 49.51 -35.20
C VAL A 51 -22.55 50.00 -34.41
N TYR A 52 -23.69 49.31 -34.55
CA TYR A 52 -24.92 49.61 -33.82
C TYR A 52 -25.09 48.81 -32.53
N HIS A 53 -25.96 49.26 -31.61
CA HIS A 53 -26.29 48.50 -30.41
C HIS A 53 -27.08 47.21 -30.73
N PRO A 54 -26.89 46.12 -29.97
CA PRO A 54 -27.55 44.83 -30.24
C PRO A 54 -29.09 44.87 -30.33
N TRP A 55 -29.77 45.77 -29.63
CA TRP A 55 -31.24 45.83 -29.64
C TRP A 55 -31.83 46.65 -30.81
N ARG A 56 -30.99 47.37 -31.58
CA ARG A 56 -31.46 48.22 -32.70
C ARG A 56 -32.21 47.44 -33.76
N LEU A 57 -31.90 46.16 -33.94
CA LEU A 57 -32.65 45.29 -34.84
C LEU A 57 -34.15 45.33 -34.57
N PHE A 58 -34.59 45.27 -33.32
CA PHE A 58 -36.01 45.24 -32.98
C PHE A 58 -36.71 46.58 -33.22
N GLU A 59 -36.02 47.68 -32.95
CA GLU A 59 -36.52 49.03 -33.26
C GLU A 59 -36.69 49.21 -34.76
N TRP A 60 -35.68 48.85 -35.54
CA TRP A 60 -35.75 48.95 -37.00
C TRP A 60 -36.80 48.02 -37.58
N TRP A 61 -36.91 46.81 -37.05
CA TRP A 61 -37.95 45.89 -37.45
C TRP A 61 -39.33 46.51 -37.22
N PHE A 62 -39.61 47.04 -36.03
CA PHE A 62 -40.90 47.67 -35.74
C PHE A 62 -41.26 48.84 -36.68
N PHE A 63 -40.29 49.71 -37.02
CA PHE A 63 -40.55 50.91 -37.80
C PHE A 63 -40.41 50.73 -39.33
N PHE A 64 -39.58 49.79 -39.77
CA PHE A 64 -39.17 49.69 -41.18
C PHE A 64 -39.50 48.35 -41.84
N ASP A 65 -40.13 47.39 -41.14
CA ASP A 65 -40.53 46.08 -41.67
C ASP A 65 -41.19 46.18 -43.06
N ALA A 66 -42.18 47.06 -43.18
CA ALA A 66 -42.99 47.23 -44.38
C ALA A 66 -42.18 47.60 -45.64
N TYR A 67 -40.95 48.11 -45.50
CA TYR A 67 -40.11 48.53 -46.61
C TYR A 67 -39.10 47.47 -47.06
N ALA A 68 -38.70 46.56 -46.17
CA ALA A 68 -37.69 45.54 -46.46
C ALA A 68 -37.95 44.24 -45.66
N PRO A 69 -39.13 43.60 -45.81
CA PRO A 69 -39.57 42.51 -44.95
C PRO A 69 -38.60 41.33 -44.95
N HIS A 70 -38.09 40.94 -46.12
CA HIS A 70 -37.13 39.83 -46.24
C HIS A 70 -35.81 40.05 -45.48
N VAL A 71 -35.36 41.30 -45.36
CA VAL A 71 -34.13 41.62 -44.63
C VAL A 71 -34.37 41.49 -43.12
N PHE A 72 -35.50 42.00 -42.63
CA PHE A 72 -35.84 41.89 -41.22
C PHE A 72 -36.22 40.47 -40.80
N ASP A 73 -36.90 39.70 -41.65
CA ASP A 73 -37.16 38.27 -41.44
C ASP A 73 -35.86 37.47 -41.32
N THR A 74 -34.88 37.75 -42.18
CA THR A 74 -33.59 37.07 -42.13
C THR A 74 -32.78 37.47 -40.90
N GLY A 75 -32.74 38.77 -40.57
CA GLY A 75 -32.14 39.26 -39.32
C GLY A 75 -32.78 38.65 -38.08
N GLY A 76 -34.11 38.54 -38.08
CA GLY A 76 -34.89 37.86 -37.06
C GLY A 76 -34.60 36.37 -36.95
N ALA A 77 -34.45 35.68 -38.07
CA ALA A 77 -34.08 34.27 -38.10
C ALA A 77 -32.67 34.03 -37.54
N ILE A 78 -31.71 34.93 -37.81
CA ILE A 78 -30.36 34.88 -37.23
C ILE A 78 -30.43 35.09 -35.70
N ALA A 79 -31.18 36.10 -35.25
CA ALA A 79 -31.37 36.39 -33.84
C ALA A 79 -32.08 35.22 -33.11
N GLY A 80 -33.18 34.69 -33.66
CA GLY A 80 -33.91 33.56 -33.10
C GLY A 80 -33.11 32.26 -33.12
N GLY A 81 -32.36 32.01 -34.20
CA GLY A 81 -31.45 30.87 -34.33
C GLY A 81 -30.35 30.87 -33.27
N SER A 82 -29.85 32.05 -32.88
CA SER A 82 -28.89 32.16 -31.78
C SER A 82 -29.45 31.72 -30.43
N GLY A 83 -30.74 31.95 -30.18
CA GLY A 83 -31.43 31.47 -28.98
C GLY A 83 -31.57 29.96 -28.94
N LEU A 84 -31.92 29.34 -30.09
CA LEU A 84 -31.97 27.88 -30.22
C LEU A 84 -30.58 27.24 -30.05
N PHE A 85 -29.55 27.86 -30.62
CA PHE A 85 -28.17 27.41 -30.45
C PHE A 85 -27.71 27.51 -28.99
N ALA A 86 -28.04 28.60 -28.30
CA ALA A 86 -27.73 28.78 -26.88
C ALA A 86 -28.39 27.70 -26.01
N LEU A 87 -29.63 27.31 -26.33
CA LEU A 87 -30.34 26.20 -25.67
C LEU A 87 -29.62 24.86 -25.86
N LEU A 88 -29.18 24.54 -27.09
CA LEU A 88 -28.44 23.31 -27.36
C LEU A 88 -27.12 23.25 -26.57
N VAL A 89 -26.38 24.37 -26.53
CA VAL A 89 -25.14 24.48 -25.76
C VAL A 89 -25.40 24.32 -24.26
N ALA A 90 -26.49 24.88 -23.73
CA ALA A 90 -26.88 24.70 -22.33
C ALA A 90 -27.15 23.24 -21.98
N ILE A 91 -27.88 22.51 -22.85
CA ILE A 91 -28.16 21.08 -22.67
C ILE A 91 -26.87 20.27 -22.69
N ALA A 92 -25.98 20.52 -23.66
CA ALA A 92 -24.71 19.82 -23.78
C ALA A 92 -23.82 20.01 -22.53
N MET A 93 -23.70 21.25 -22.05
CA MET A 93 -22.95 21.55 -20.83
C MET A 93 -23.57 20.90 -19.58
N SER A 94 -24.90 20.80 -19.51
CA SER A 94 -25.60 20.12 -18.41
C SER A 94 -25.30 18.61 -18.40
N VAL A 95 -25.35 17.96 -19.57
CA VAL A 95 -25.04 16.53 -19.71
C VAL A 95 -23.57 16.24 -19.38
N TRP A 96 -22.64 17.04 -19.89
CA TRP A 96 -21.22 16.86 -19.61
C TRP A 96 -20.93 16.98 -18.11
N ARG A 97 -21.49 17.98 -17.45
CA ARG A 97 -21.33 18.15 -16.00
C ARG A 97 -21.95 17.01 -15.20
N SER A 98 -23.13 16.52 -15.58
CA SER A 98 -23.78 15.38 -14.91
C SER A 98 -22.87 14.13 -14.89
N ARG A 99 -22.10 13.92 -15.96
CA ARG A 99 -21.08 12.87 -16.01
C ARG A 99 -19.92 13.13 -15.05
N GLN A 100 -19.51 14.39 -14.89
CA GLN A 100 -18.40 14.79 -14.03
C GLN A 100 -18.77 14.83 -12.54
N SER A 101 -20.03 15.10 -12.19
CA SER A 101 -20.52 15.02 -10.80
C SER A 101 -20.52 13.59 -10.24
N ARG A 102 -20.52 12.57 -11.10
CA ARG A 102 -20.29 11.17 -10.66
C ARG A 102 -18.86 10.89 -10.20
N LEU A 103 -17.92 11.83 -10.39
CA LEU A 103 -16.50 11.71 -10.03
C LEU A 103 -16.12 12.51 -8.77
N VAL A 104 -17.10 13.01 -8.00
CA VAL A 104 -16.80 13.79 -6.80
C VAL A 104 -16.46 12.86 -5.64
N THR A 105 -15.16 12.77 -5.30
CA THR A 105 -14.58 11.86 -4.31
C THR A 105 -14.35 12.52 -2.95
N THR A 106 -15.25 13.41 -2.49
CA THR A 106 -15.04 14.25 -1.29
C THR A 106 -14.70 13.45 -0.02
N TYR A 107 -15.13 12.20 0.07
CA TYR A 107 -14.86 11.30 1.22
C TYR A 107 -13.95 10.12 0.87
N GLY A 108 -13.27 10.17 -0.28
CA GLY A 108 -12.45 9.09 -0.82
C GLY A 108 -12.99 8.55 -2.14
N SER A 109 -12.10 7.92 -2.90
CA SER A 109 -12.39 7.29 -4.20
C SER A 109 -12.59 5.78 -4.12
N ALA A 110 -12.62 5.23 -2.90
CA ALA A 110 -12.78 3.80 -2.67
C ALA A 110 -14.12 3.32 -3.23
N ARG A 111 -14.05 2.31 -4.09
CA ARG A 111 -15.20 1.64 -4.69
C ARG A 111 -14.89 0.17 -4.83
N TRP A 112 -15.93 -0.63 -4.99
CA TRP A 112 -15.76 -2.02 -5.41
C TRP A 112 -15.05 -2.06 -6.77
N ALA A 113 -14.11 -2.99 -6.87
CA ALA A 113 -13.39 -3.26 -8.11
C ALA A 113 -14.37 -3.82 -9.16
N ASP A 114 -14.23 -3.37 -10.40
CA ASP A 114 -14.88 -3.99 -11.54
C ASP A 114 -13.96 -5.03 -12.20
N ALA A 115 -14.47 -5.75 -13.20
CA ALA A 115 -13.70 -6.77 -13.91
C ALA A 115 -12.44 -6.20 -14.62
N VAL A 116 -12.45 -4.91 -14.98
CA VAL A 116 -11.29 -4.24 -15.59
C VAL A 116 -10.23 -3.98 -14.53
N ASP A 117 -10.60 -3.52 -13.34
CA ASP A 117 -9.70 -3.32 -12.21
C ASP A 117 -9.05 -4.63 -11.76
N ILE A 118 -9.87 -5.69 -11.63
CA ILE A 118 -9.41 -7.04 -11.24
C ILE A 118 -8.33 -7.54 -12.21
N ARG A 119 -8.58 -7.42 -13.52
CA ARG A 119 -7.61 -7.81 -14.56
C ARG A 119 -6.36 -6.93 -14.55
N LYS A 120 -6.52 -5.61 -14.41
CA LYS A 120 -5.39 -4.67 -14.32
C LYS A 120 -4.51 -4.94 -13.11
N ALA A 121 -5.12 -5.33 -11.99
CA ALA A 121 -4.42 -5.74 -10.78
C ALA A 121 -3.81 -7.16 -10.88
N GLY A 122 -3.99 -7.85 -12.00
CA GLY A 122 -3.43 -9.19 -12.23
C GLY A 122 -4.04 -10.28 -11.34
N LEU A 123 -5.21 -10.04 -10.74
CA LEU A 123 -5.75 -10.94 -9.71
C LEU A 123 -6.29 -12.26 -10.27
N THR A 124 -6.51 -12.36 -11.58
CA THR A 124 -7.05 -13.57 -12.23
C THR A 124 -5.95 -14.53 -12.71
N LEU A 125 -4.69 -14.24 -12.39
CA LEU A 125 -3.55 -15.08 -12.75
C LEU A 125 -3.55 -16.40 -11.95
N PRO A 126 -2.89 -17.45 -12.49
CA PRO A 126 -2.95 -18.80 -11.90
C PRO A 126 -2.16 -18.95 -10.59
N ALA A 127 -1.14 -18.11 -10.38
CA ALA A 127 -0.29 -18.13 -9.19
C ALA A 127 -0.67 -17.00 -8.22
N GLY A 128 -0.32 -17.18 -6.94
CA GLY A 128 -0.60 -16.18 -5.92
C GLY A 128 -1.22 -16.75 -4.64
N VAL A 129 -1.23 -15.93 -3.59
CA VAL A 129 -2.05 -16.14 -2.39
C VAL A 129 -3.51 -16.07 -2.79
N PHE A 130 -4.29 -17.08 -2.43
CA PHE A 130 -5.70 -17.16 -2.77
C PHE A 130 -6.51 -16.12 -1.97
N LEU A 131 -7.26 -15.27 -2.66
CA LEU A 131 -8.06 -14.20 -2.06
C LEU A 131 -9.56 -14.52 -2.06
N GLY A 132 -10.05 -15.24 -3.07
CA GLY A 132 -11.47 -15.54 -3.22
C GLY A 132 -11.87 -15.87 -4.65
N GLN A 133 -13.12 -15.62 -4.99
CA GLN A 133 -13.70 -15.87 -6.31
C GLN A 133 -14.61 -14.71 -6.72
N HIS A 134 -14.56 -14.34 -7.99
CA HIS A 134 -15.44 -13.34 -8.61
C HIS A 134 -15.82 -13.84 -10.01
N ASP A 135 -17.12 -13.94 -10.31
CA ASP A 135 -17.65 -14.44 -11.59
C ASP A 135 -16.97 -15.73 -12.07
N ASP A 136 -16.91 -16.74 -11.20
CA ASP A 136 -16.24 -18.04 -11.47
C ASP A 136 -14.74 -17.99 -11.74
N GLN A 137 -14.11 -16.84 -11.51
CA GLN A 137 -12.66 -16.67 -11.58
C GLN A 137 -12.07 -16.61 -10.18
N TYR A 138 -11.08 -17.46 -9.93
CA TYR A 138 -10.30 -17.37 -8.69
C TYR A 138 -9.42 -16.13 -8.69
N LEU A 139 -9.47 -15.43 -7.58
CA LEU A 139 -8.67 -14.25 -7.31
C LEU A 139 -7.43 -14.66 -6.52
N ARG A 140 -6.25 -14.30 -7.01
CA ARG A 140 -4.96 -14.59 -6.41
C ARG A 140 -4.04 -13.38 -6.47
N HIS A 141 -3.16 -13.25 -5.49
CA HIS A 141 -2.19 -12.16 -5.43
C HIS A 141 -0.76 -12.71 -5.36
N GLU A 142 0.04 -12.38 -6.37
CA GLU A 142 1.46 -12.76 -6.51
C GLU A 142 2.38 -11.52 -6.45
N GLY A 143 1.92 -10.45 -5.79
CA GLY A 143 2.71 -9.24 -5.63
C GLY A 143 3.70 -9.32 -4.45
N PRO A 144 4.66 -8.38 -4.38
CA PRO A 144 5.57 -8.26 -3.24
C PRO A 144 4.87 -7.77 -1.95
N GLU A 145 3.62 -7.33 -2.04
CA GLU A 145 2.87 -6.80 -0.91
C GLU A 145 2.47 -7.88 0.11
N HIS A 146 2.32 -7.46 1.37
CA HIS A 146 1.82 -8.34 2.42
C HIS A 146 0.29 -8.42 2.40
N VAL A 147 -0.23 -9.63 2.59
CA VAL A 147 -1.68 -9.90 2.64
C VAL A 147 -2.13 -10.06 4.08
N LEU A 148 -3.05 -9.21 4.52
CA LEU A 148 -3.71 -9.30 5.83
C LEU A 148 -5.13 -9.83 5.66
N SER A 149 -5.44 -10.96 6.28
CA SER A 149 -6.79 -11.53 6.32
C SER A 149 -7.46 -11.23 7.67
N PHE A 150 -8.49 -10.39 7.65
CA PHE A 150 -9.34 -10.15 8.83
C PHE A 150 -10.56 -11.08 8.80
N ALA A 151 -10.54 -12.13 9.62
CA ALA A 151 -11.55 -13.20 9.56
C ALA A 151 -11.87 -13.74 10.97
N PRO A 152 -13.10 -13.58 11.49
CA PRO A 152 -13.53 -14.12 12.79
C PRO A 152 -13.39 -15.64 12.89
N THR A 153 -13.55 -16.22 14.09
CA THR A 153 -13.60 -17.68 14.24
C THR A 153 -14.79 -18.26 13.44
N ARG A 154 -14.60 -19.44 12.85
CA ARG A 154 -15.59 -20.14 12.01
C ARG A 154 -16.03 -19.41 10.73
N SER A 155 -15.33 -18.37 10.30
CA SER A 155 -15.58 -17.64 9.04
C SER A 155 -15.03 -18.33 7.78
N GLY A 156 -14.34 -19.46 7.93
CA GLY A 156 -13.79 -20.21 6.80
C GLY A 156 -12.38 -19.81 6.35
N LYS A 157 -11.64 -18.97 7.10
CA LYS A 157 -10.25 -18.59 6.72
C LYS A 157 -9.32 -19.75 6.35
N GLY A 158 -9.47 -20.89 7.03
CA GLY A 158 -8.69 -22.09 6.76
C GLY A 158 -9.02 -22.68 5.39
N VAL A 159 -10.30 -22.95 5.14
CA VAL A 159 -10.78 -23.62 3.91
C VAL A 159 -10.85 -22.70 2.70
N GLY A 160 -11.08 -21.39 2.90
CA GLY A 160 -11.30 -20.42 1.83
C GLY A 160 -10.07 -19.62 1.43
N LEU A 161 -9.01 -19.62 2.24
CA LEU A 161 -7.80 -18.83 1.97
C LEU A 161 -6.53 -19.65 2.18
N VAL A 162 -6.32 -20.23 3.36
CA VAL A 162 -5.06 -20.90 3.72
C VAL A 162 -4.84 -22.18 2.93
N VAL A 163 -5.78 -23.13 2.99
CA VAL A 163 -5.67 -24.42 2.31
C VAL A 163 -5.56 -24.26 0.79
N PRO A 164 -6.42 -23.48 0.10
CA PRO A 164 -6.27 -23.24 -1.33
C PRO A 164 -4.90 -22.64 -1.69
N THR A 165 -4.43 -21.66 -0.91
CA THR A 165 -3.10 -21.07 -1.10
C THR A 165 -2.02 -22.14 -1.01
N LEU A 166 -2.00 -22.96 0.04
CA LEU A 166 -0.95 -23.99 0.20
C LEU A 166 -0.99 -25.08 -0.88
N LEU A 167 -2.16 -25.35 -1.47
CA LEU A 167 -2.31 -26.32 -2.55
C LEU A 167 -1.90 -25.76 -3.92
N SER A 168 -2.06 -24.46 -4.16
CA SER A 168 -1.73 -23.82 -5.45
C SER A 168 -0.42 -23.03 -5.45
N TRP A 169 0.11 -22.64 -4.29
CA TRP A 169 1.32 -21.82 -4.19
C TRP A 169 2.56 -22.62 -4.59
N PRO A 170 3.22 -22.26 -5.71
CA PRO A 170 4.29 -23.08 -6.28
C PRO A 170 5.62 -22.95 -5.52
N ALA A 171 5.81 -21.87 -4.77
CA ALA A 171 7.06 -21.59 -4.07
C ALA A 171 7.11 -22.19 -2.66
N SER A 172 8.25 -22.00 -2.01
CA SER A 172 8.45 -22.36 -0.60
C SER A 172 7.51 -21.57 0.31
N ALA A 173 7.10 -22.21 1.40
CA ALA A 173 6.25 -21.60 2.41
C ALA A 173 6.69 -22.08 3.81
N VAL A 174 6.66 -21.17 4.78
CA VAL A 174 6.81 -21.46 6.21
C VAL A 174 5.47 -21.18 6.87
N ILE A 175 4.87 -22.18 7.51
CA ILE A 175 3.51 -22.10 8.03
C ILE A 175 3.55 -22.29 9.55
N HIS A 176 3.07 -21.29 10.27
CA HIS A 176 2.80 -21.43 11.69
C HIS A 176 1.42 -22.10 11.90
N ASP A 177 1.43 -23.42 12.05
CA ASP A 177 0.22 -24.26 12.13
C ASP A 177 -0.02 -24.79 13.55
N ILE A 178 -0.52 -23.93 14.44
CA ILE A 178 -0.79 -24.26 15.85
C ILE A 178 -1.70 -25.50 16.01
N LYS A 179 -2.59 -25.76 15.04
CA LYS A 179 -3.56 -26.86 15.09
C LYS A 179 -3.12 -28.12 14.35
N GLY A 180 -2.10 -28.03 13.49
CA GLY A 180 -1.67 -29.12 12.62
C GLY A 180 -2.66 -29.45 11.49
N GLU A 181 -3.69 -28.62 11.25
CA GLU A 181 -4.72 -28.88 10.23
C GLU A 181 -4.15 -28.68 8.82
N ASN A 182 -3.33 -27.64 8.64
CA ASN A 182 -2.73 -27.32 7.35
C ASN A 182 -1.76 -28.43 6.92
N TRP A 183 -0.93 -28.93 7.84
CA TRP A 183 -0.02 -30.03 7.58
C TRP A 183 -0.78 -31.29 7.12
N LYS A 184 -1.78 -31.72 7.90
CA LYS A 184 -2.56 -32.93 7.61
C LYS A 184 -3.25 -32.88 6.25
N ILE A 185 -3.76 -31.72 5.86
CA ILE A 185 -4.50 -31.54 4.60
C ILE A 185 -3.57 -31.39 3.40
N THR A 186 -2.49 -30.61 3.55
CA THR A 186 -1.74 -30.09 2.38
C THR A 186 -0.37 -30.72 2.17
N ALA A 187 0.27 -31.27 3.21
CA ALA A 187 1.64 -31.77 3.11
C ALA A 187 1.77 -32.90 2.09
N GLY A 188 0.81 -33.84 2.05
CA GLY A 188 0.84 -34.95 1.08
C GLY A 188 0.81 -34.47 -0.37
N TRP A 189 0.03 -33.43 -0.68
CA TRP A 189 0.00 -32.83 -2.02
C TRP A 189 1.29 -32.08 -2.33
N ARG A 190 1.75 -31.23 -1.39
CA ARG A 190 2.97 -30.43 -1.56
C ARG A 190 4.22 -31.30 -1.72
N SER A 191 4.29 -32.45 -1.03
CA SER A 191 5.38 -33.42 -1.15
C SER A 191 5.57 -33.98 -2.58
N ARG A 192 4.58 -33.81 -3.47
CA ARG A 192 4.70 -34.23 -4.88
C ARG A 192 5.58 -33.29 -5.71
N PHE A 193 5.81 -32.06 -5.25
CA PHE A 193 6.58 -31.04 -5.98
C PHE A 193 7.55 -30.23 -5.11
N SER A 194 7.53 -30.43 -3.79
CA SER A 194 8.36 -29.73 -2.82
C SER A 194 8.84 -30.69 -1.73
N HIS A 195 9.92 -30.34 -1.05
CA HIS A 195 10.27 -30.96 0.23
C HIS A 195 9.37 -30.39 1.33
N CYS A 196 8.80 -31.24 2.18
CA CYS A 196 7.93 -30.83 3.29
C CYS A 196 8.47 -31.37 4.60
N LEU A 197 8.71 -30.48 5.55
CA LEU A 197 9.20 -30.80 6.90
C LEU A 197 8.19 -30.32 7.93
N LEU A 198 7.82 -31.20 8.86
CA LEU A 198 7.06 -30.85 10.05
C LEU A 198 8.04 -30.58 11.17
N PHE A 199 7.97 -29.39 11.76
CA PHE A 199 8.67 -29.08 13.00
C PHE A 199 7.67 -28.92 14.15
N ASN A 200 7.58 -29.94 14.99
CA ASN A 200 6.85 -29.96 16.24
C ASN A 200 7.76 -30.59 17.32
N PRO A 201 8.38 -29.80 18.21
CA PRO A 201 9.36 -30.31 19.17
C PRO A 201 8.79 -31.28 20.20
N THR A 202 7.46 -31.41 20.30
CA THR A 202 6.77 -32.36 21.19
C THR A 202 6.41 -33.68 20.50
N ASP A 203 6.51 -33.75 19.17
CA ASP A 203 6.20 -34.94 18.38
C ASP A 203 7.48 -35.71 18.04
N ARG A 204 7.48 -37.02 18.35
CA ARG A 204 8.62 -37.91 18.08
C ARG A 204 8.86 -38.13 16.58
N GLN A 205 7.85 -37.92 15.74
CA GLN A 205 7.95 -38.07 14.29
C GLN A 205 8.31 -36.75 13.58
N SER A 206 8.47 -35.66 14.32
CA SER A 206 8.89 -34.37 13.79
C SER A 206 10.31 -34.43 13.22
N ALA A 207 10.59 -33.56 12.24
CA ALA A 207 11.95 -33.19 11.89
C ALA A 207 12.68 -32.64 13.13
N ALA A 208 13.98 -32.96 13.23
CA ALA A 208 14.86 -32.40 14.24
C ALA A 208 15.54 -31.13 13.70
N TYR A 209 15.71 -30.13 14.56
CA TYR A 209 16.41 -28.90 14.22
C TYR A 209 17.36 -28.53 15.37
N ASN A 210 18.61 -28.24 15.02
CA ASN A 210 19.59 -27.72 15.96
C ASN A 210 20.14 -26.39 15.42
N PRO A 211 19.71 -25.24 15.97
CA PRO A 211 20.15 -23.93 15.48
C PRO A 211 21.66 -23.73 15.61
N LEU A 212 22.33 -24.46 16.51
CA LEU A 212 23.78 -24.35 16.67
C LEU A 212 24.57 -24.91 15.48
N LEU A 213 23.98 -25.80 14.68
CA LEU A 213 24.63 -26.32 13.47
C LEU A 213 24.63 -25.31 12.32
N GLU A 214 23.74 -24.32 12.37
CA GLU A 214 23.67 -23.24 11.38
C GLU A 214 24.73 -22.14 11.62
N VAL A 215 25.48 -22.21 12.72
CA VAL A 215 26.53 -21.24 13.06
C VAL A 215 27.74 -21.43 12.15
N ARG A 216 28.07 -20.40 11.36
CA ARG A 216 29.23 -20.41 10.47
C ARG A 216 30.48 -20.02 11.26
N ARG A 217 31.34 -21.01 11.54
CA ARG A 217 32.60 -20.82 12.28
C ARG A 217 33.55 -19.86 11.57
N GLY A 218 34.36 -19.15 12.35
CA GLY A 218 35.28 -18.13 11.87
C GLY A 218 34.66 -16.74 11.89
N ALA A 219 34.77 -15.98 10.80
CA ALA A 219 34.46 -14.55 10.79
C ALA A 219 33.00 -14.19 11.16
N HIS A 220 32.05 -15.12 11.03
CA HIS A 220 30.62 -14.86 11.27
C HIS A 220 30.09 -15.44 12.58
N GLU A 221 30.88 -16.25 13.29
CA GLU A 221 30.38 -17.09 14.38
C GLU A 221 29.79 -16.30 15.54
N VAL A 222 30.44 -15.19 15.90
CA VAL A 222 29.98 -14.33 16.99
C VAL A 222 28.62 -13.71 16.64
N ARG A 223 28.46 -13.22 15.40
CA ARG A 223 27.19 -12.64 14.93
C ARG A 223 26.09 -13.69 14.87
N ASP A 224 26.39 -14.86 14.31
CA ASP A 224 25.41 -15.94 14.17
C ASP A 224 24.95 -16.45 15.55
N VAL A 225 25.87 -16.58 16.51
CA VAL A 225 25.53 -16.93 17.90
C VAL A 225 24.76 -15.81 18.62
N GLN A 226 25.09 -14.54 18.39
CA GLN A 226 24.33 -13.41 18.92
C GLN A 226 22.88 -13.44 18.44
N ASN A 227 22.65 -13.68 17.13
CA ASN A 227 21.30 -13.80 16.60
C ASN A 227 20.50 -14.92 17.27
N ILE A 228 21.14 -16.08 17.54
CA ILE A 228 20.50 -17.18 18.28
C ILE A 228 20.19 -16.76 19.72
N ALA A 229 21.15 -16.12 20.40
CA ALA A 229 20.98 -15.66 21.77
C ALA A 229 19.87 -14.59 21.88
N ASP A 230 19.78 -13.66 20.94
CA ASP A 230 18.72 -12.66 20.88
C ASP A 230 17.34 -13.32 20.73
N ILE A 231 17.18 -14.30 19.84
CA ILE A 231 15.92 -15.05 19.69
C ILE A 231 15.52 -15.78 20.99
N LEU A 232 16.49 -16.32 21.73
CA LEU A 232 16.23 -17.09 22.95
C LEU A 232 15.96 -16.22 24.19
N VAL A 233 16.64 -15.07 24.30
CA VAL A 233 16.52 -14.18 25.46
C VAL A 233 15.40 -13.16 25.27
N ASP A 234 15.15 -12.72 24.04
CA ASP A 234 14.11 -11.74 23.71
C ASP A 234 13.33 -12.15 22.44
N PRO A 235 12.40 -13.10 22.57
CA PRO A 235 11.61 -13.57 21.43
C PRO A 235 10.62 -12.52 20.90
N GLU A 236 10.29 -11.48 21.67
CA GLU A 236 9.31 -10.45 21.30
C GLU A 236 9.96 -9.19 20.70
N GLY A 237 11.28 -9.07 20.77
CA GLY A 237 12.01 -7.91 20.25
C GLY A 237 11.65 -6.60 20.95
N ALA A 238 11.12 -6.66 22.17
CA ALA A 238 10.65 -5.52 22.96
C ALA A 238 11.82 -4.84 23.71
N LEU A 239 12.94 -4.64 23.00
CA LEU A 239 14.26 -4.19 23.49
C LEU A 239 14.31 -2.80 24.15
N GLU A 240 13.19 -2.05 24.21
CA GLU A 240 13.17 -0.68 24.73
C GLU A 240 13.33 -0.56 26.26
N LYS A 241 13.32 -1.67 27.02
CA LYS A 241 13.46 -1.64 28.49
C LYS A 241 14.42 -2.71 29.01
N ARG A 242 15.74 -2.55 28.81
CA ARG A 242 16.70 -3.49 29.44
C ARG A 242 16.96 -3.17 30.92
N ASN A 243 16.83 -4.20 31.76
CA ASN A 243 17.49 -4.30 33.06
C ASN A 243 18.95 -4.77 32.89
N HIS A 244 19.83 -4.47 33.85
CA HIS A 244 21.24 -4.88 33.85
C HIS A 244 21.43 -6.41 33.73
N TRP A 245 20.50 -7.20 34.30
CA TRP A 245 20.54 -8.67 34.31
C TRP A 245 20.46 -9.30 32.91
N GLU A 246 19.69 -8.73 31.99
CA GLU A 246 19.51 -9.29 30.64
C GLU A 246 20.75 -9.11 29.77
N LYS A 247 21.51 -8.01 29.96
CA LYS A 247 22.75 -7.76 29.21
C LYS A 247 23.84 -8.77 29.60
N THR A 248 23.97 -9.06 30.90
CA THR A 248 24.96 -10.02 31.41
C THR A 248 24.59 -11.45 31.02
N SER A 249 23.31 -11.82 31.11
CA SER A 249 22.80 -13.13 30.67
C SER A 249 23.01 -13.37 29.18
N HIS A 250 22.77 -12.35 28.34
CA HIS A 250 23.02 -12.43 26.91
C HIS A 250 24.51 -12.67 26.60
N ALA A 251 25.41 -11.88 27.20
CA ALA A 251 26.85 -12.02 26.98
C ALA A 251 27.36 -13.41 27.42
N LEU A 252 26.89 -13.90 28.57
CA LEU A 252 27.21 -15.24 29.06
C LEU A 252 26.72 -16.32 28.10
N LEU A 253 25.48 -16.24 27.63
CA LEU A 253 24.90 -17.22 26.72
C LEU A 253 25.68 -17.29 25.39
N VAL A 254 26.06 -16.14 24.83
CA VAL A 254 26.91 -16.08 23.63
C VAL A 254 28.25 -16.78 23.87
N GLY A 255 28.91 -16.49 24.99
CA GLY A 255 30.17 -17.14 25.37
C GLY A 255 30.01 -18.65 25.59
N ALA A 256 28.92 -19.08 26.22
CA ALA A 256 28.64 -20.49 26.49
C ALA A 256 28.36 -21.28 25.21
N ILE A 257 27.57 -20.74 24.29
CA ILE A 257 27.31 -21.36 22.98
C ILE A 257 28.62 -21.53 22.21
N LEU A 258 29.45 -20.48 22.12
CA LEU A 258 30.75 -20.56 21.46
C LEU A 258 31.67 -21.59 22.13
N HIS A 259 31.71 -21.62 23.46
CA HIS A 259 32.47 -22.62 24.21
C HIS A 259 32.03 -24.04 23.84
N VAL A 260 30.73 -24.32 23.87
CA VAL A 260 30.18 -25.64 23.54
C VAL A 260 30.43 -26.01 22.08
N LEU A 261 30.32 -25.06 21.15
CA LEU A 261 30.64 -25.33 19.75
C LEU A 261 32.10 -25.76 19.57
N TYR A 262 33.05 -25.08 20.22
CA TYR A 262 34.47 -25.37 20.08
C TYR A 262 34.96 -26.57 20.90
N ALA A 263 34.48 -26.73 22.13
CA ALA A 263 35.04 -27.67 23.10
C ALA A 263 34.04 -28.70 23.66
N GLY A 264 32.74 -28.48 23.47
CA GLY A 264 31.70 -29.40 23.93
C GLY A 264 31.53 -30.62 23.03
N GLU A 265 31.22 -31.76 23.64
CA GLU A 265 30.83 -32.97 22.90
C GLU A 265 29.39 -32.87 22.37
N ASP A 266 28.43 -32.49 23.23
CA ASP A 266 27.03 -32.24 22.84
C ASP A 266 26.85 -30.81 22.31
N LYS A 267 26.98 -30.63 21.00
CA LYS A 267 26.88 -29.33 20.31
C LYS A 267 25.42 -28.92 20.04
N THR A 268 24.57 -29.03 21.06
CA THR A 268 23.14 -28.67 21.00
C THR A 268 22.79 -27.66 22.09
N LEU A 269 21.60 -27.05 22.01
CA LEU A 269 21.10 -26.20 23.09
C LEU A 269 20.96 -26.95 24.43
N ARG A 270 20.69 -28.26 24.39
CA ARG A 270 20.73 -29.12 25.59
C ARG A 270 22.14 -29.18 26.17
N GLY A 271 23.17 -29.34 25.33
CA GLY A 271 24.56 -29.31 25.76
C GLY A 271 24.96 -27.97 26.38
N VAL A 272 24.47 -26.85 25.84
CA VAL A 272 24.65 -25.51 26.42
C VAL A 272 23.96 -25.39 27.78
N ALA A 273 22.71 -25.85 27.90
CA ALA A 273 21.99 -25.86 29.18
C ALA A 273 22.71 -26.71 30.24
N ASN A 274 23.15 -27.92 29.87
CA ASN A 274 23.93 -28.78 30.75
C ASN A 274 25.25 -28.12 31.16
N PHE A 275 25.96 -27.47 30.24
CA PHE A 275 27.21 -26.77 30.54
C PHE A 275 27.03 -25.64 31.55
N LEU A 276 25.93 -24.88 31.44
CA LEU A 276 25.62 -23.74 32.32
C LEU A 276 24.99 -24.14 33.65
N SER A 277 24.41 -25.35 33.75
CA SER A 277 23.58 -25.76 34.90
C SER A 277 23.93 -27.15 35.43
N ASP A 278 25.15 -27.63 35.21
CA ASP A 278 25.65 -28.91 35.73
C ASP A 278 25.73 -28.87 37.27
N PRO A 279 24.90 -29.65 38.00
CA PRO A 279 24.93 -29.65 39.46
C PRO A 279 26.22 -30.22 40.05
N ALA A 280 26.99 -30.98 39.27
CA ALA A 280 28.28 -31.53 39.69
C ALA A 280 29.45 -30.55 39.48
N CYS A 281 29.24 -29.44 38.78
CA CYS A 281 30.28 -28.47 38.43
C CYS A 281 29.91 -27.06 38.96
N PRO A 282 30.62 -26.53 39.97
CA PRO A 282 30.39 -25.16 40.44
C PRO A 282 30.51 -24.14 39.29
N PHE A 283 29.67 -23.12 39.32
CA PHE A 283 29.60 -22.13 38.24
C PHE A 283 30.94 -21.41 38.00
N GLU A 284 31.71 -21.14 39.06
CA GLU A 284 33.04 -20.54 38.98
C GLU A 284 34.01 -21.44 38.21
N LEU A 285 33.89 -22.76 38.34
CA LEU A 285 34.68 -23.72 37.59
C LEU A 285 34.28 -23.72 36.12
N THR A 286 32.99 -23.60 35.80
CA THR A 286 32.49 -23.41 34.43
C THR A 286 33.07 -22.16 33.80
N LEU A 287 33.03 -21.01 34.49
CA LEU A 287 33.67 -19.77 34.03
C LEU A 287 35.18 -19.93 33.85
N HIS A 288 35.84 -20.65 34.76
CA HIS A 288 37.26 -20.95 34.63
C HIS A 288 37.56 -21.78 33.38
N ARG A 289 36.80 -22.85 33.11
CA ARG A 289 36.89 -23.66 31.88
C ARG A 289 36.71 -22.80 30.63
N MET A 290 35.75 -21.86 30.64
CA MET A 290 35.56 -20.93 29.53
C MET A 290 36.81 -20.09 29.24
N MET A 291 37.54 -19.65 30.26
CA MET A 291 38.73 -18.81 30.09
C MET A 291 40.01 -19.58 29.75
N THR A 292 40.13 -20.85 30.13
CA THR A 292 41.38 -21.62 29.97
C THR A 292 41.36 -22.61 28.82
N THR A 293 40.17 -22.98 28.33
CA THR A 293 40.04 -23.89 27.19
C THR A 293 40.59 -23.24 25.93
N LYS A 294 41.38 -24.00 25.17
CA LYS A 294 41.94 -23.56 23.90
C LYS A 294 40.93 -23.81 22.78
N HIS A 295 40.21 -22.75 22.37
CA HIS A 295 39.19 -22.84 21.32
C HIS A 295 39.79 -22.62 19.92
N LEU A 296 40.76 -21.71 19.82
CA LEU A 296 41.37 -21.26 18.56
C LEU A 296 42.84 -21.69 18.52
N GLY A 297 43.07 -22.99 18.34
CA GLY A 297 44.42 -23.57 18.38
C GLY A 297 44.97 -23.61 19.80
N ASP A 298 45.86 -22.67 20.15
CA ASP A 298 46.49 -22.60 21.47
C ASP A 298 45.95 -21.50 22.39
N ALA A 299 44.95 -20.75 21.93
CA ALA A 299 44.36 -19.64 22.67
C ALA A 299 42.85 -19.83 22.95
N PRO A 300 42.34 -19.30 24.08
CA PRO A 300 40.91 -19.17 24.30
C PRO A 300 40.26 -18.23 23.30
N HIS A 301 39.00 -18.50 22.94
CA HIS A 301 38.23 -17.60 22.10
C HIS A 301 37.99 -16.28 22.84
N PRO A 302 38.30 -15.10 22.26
CA PRO A 302 38.30 -13.82 22.97
C PRO A 302 36.92 -13.46 23.54
N VAL A 303 35.85 -13.70 22.78
CA VAL A 303 34.46 -13.48 23.24
C VAL A 303 34.09 -14.42 24.40
N VAL A 304 34.48 -15.69 24.34
CA VAL A 304 34.23 -16.66 25.43
C VAL A 304 34.92 -16.21 26.71
N ALA A 305 36.19 -15.83 26.61
CA ALA A 305 36.97 -15.37 27.76
C ALA A 305 36.44 -14.03 28.31
N SER A 306 35.99 -13.12 27.45
CA SER A 306 35.39 -11.86 27.87
C SER A 306 34.05 -12.04 28.57
N ALA A 307 33.17 -12.90 28.04
CA ALA A 307 31.90 -13.25 28.66
C ALA A 307 32.10 -13.84 30.07
N ALA A 308 33.06 -14.77 30.21
CA ALA A 308 33.35 -15.38 31.49
C ALA A 308 33.93 -14.40 32.52
N ARG A 309 34.78 -13.45 32.09
CA ARG A 309 35.30 -12.39 32.97
C ARG A 309 34.21 -11.44 33.45
N GLY A 310 33.26 -11.08 32.58
CA GLY A 310 32.16 -10.17 32.92
C GLY A 310 31.19 -10.71 33.98
N CYS A 311 31.19 -12.02 34.23
CA CYS A 311 30.35 -12.66 35.25
C CYS A 311 31.05 -12.82 36.61
N LYS A 312 32.35 -12.51 36.72
CA LYS A 312 33.02 -12.55 38.03
C LYS A 312 32.63 -11.32 38.86
N PRO A 313 32.31 -11.48 40.16
CA PRO A 313 32.14 -10.33 41.03
C PRO A 313 33.44 -9.54 41.11
N GLU A 314 33.35 -8.22 40.98
CA GLU A 314 34.46 -7.32 41.31
C GLU A 314 34.83 -7.54 42.79
N PRO A 315 36.12 -7.63 43.16
CA PRO A 315 36.48 -7.67 44.57
C PRO A 315 35.94 -6.40 45.23
N GLN A 316 35.03 -6.56 46.20
CA GLN A 316 34.54 -5.46 47.01
C GLN A 316 35.74 -4.71 47.56
N LYS A 317 35.94 -3.46 47.10
CA LYS A 317 36.85 -2.53 47.76
C LYS A 317 36.24 -2.21 49.12
N PHE A 318 36.56 -3.02 50.13
CA PHE A 318 36.34 -2.60 51.51
C PHE A 318 37.19 -1.33 51.73
N PRO A 319 36.59 -0.23 52.21
CA PRO A 319 37.40 0.90 52.65
C PRO A 319 38.28 0.39 53.80
N SER A 320 39.59 0.52 53.62
CA SER A 320 40.57 0.30 54.68
C SER A 320 40.26 1.22 55.87
N PRO A 321 40.44 0.73 57.11
CA PRO A 321 39.91 1.34 58.33
C PRO A 321 40.37 2.77 58.60
#